data_AF-A0A7S0WLC9-F1
#
_entry.id   AF-A0A7S0WLC9-F1
#
_cell.length_a   1.000
_cell.length_b   1.000
_cell.length_c   1.000
_cell.angle_alpha   90.00
_cell.angle_beta   90.00
_cell.angle_gamma   90.00
#
_symmetry.space_group_name_H-M   'P 1'
#
loop_
_entity.id
_entity.type
_entity.pdbx_description
1 polymer ?
#
loop_
_entity_poly.entity_id
_entity_poly.type
_entity_poly.pdbx_seq_one_letter_code
_entity_poly.pdbx_strand_id
1 'polypeptide(L)'
;FCPDFVTCTGQWKQRPGFNTFKGTTEQECCVPKTCEDNAVVCNNPYFVRKSGYSTIVGTTVSQCCDQKFCPDFVTCEPRYKNKQGWEAIMGNTESECCDPKLCPDTLGPRETACGDYGEPNPNFDNIVGNTIEECCVPKVEQKFPFPY
;
A
#
# COMPACT_ATOMS: atom_id res chain seq x y z
N PHE A 1 -31.08 -2.70 -37.49
CA PHE A 1 -30.97 -3.73 -36.45
C PHE A 1 -29.75 -4.56 -36.77
N CYS A 2 -28.88 -4.79 -35.78
CA CYS A 2 -27.82 -5.80 -35.88
C CYS A 2 -28.52 -7.16 -35.89
N PRO A 3 -28.37 -7.94 -36.96
CA PRO A 3 -29.11 -9.18 -37.09
C PRO A 3 -28.51 -10.27 -36.19
N ASP A 4 -29.34 -11.21 -35.73
CA ASP A 4 -28.98 -12.26 -34.77
C ASP A 4 -27.87 -13.21 -35.25
N PHE A 5 -27.58 -13.23 -36.56
CA PHE A 5 -26.46 -13.99 -37.11
C PHE A 5 -25.09 -13.34 -36.83
N VAL A 6 -25.05 -12.06 -36.43
CA VAL A 6 -23.82 -11.39 -36.03
C VAL A 6 -23.43 -11.90 -34.64
N THR A 7 -22.40 -12.74 -34.61
CA THR A 7 -21.85 -13.30 -33.38
C THR A 7 -20.58 -12.55 -33.01
N CYS A 8 -20.57 -11.94 -31.82
CA CYS A 8 -19.35 -11.33 -31.28
C CYS A 8 -18.51 -12.44 -30.64
N THR A 9 -17.32 -12.70 -31.19
CA THR A 9 -16.47 -13.81 -30.71
C THR A 9 -15.19 -13.31 -30.06
N GLY A 10 -14.54 -14.17 -29.26
CA GLY A 10 -13.27 -13.85 -28.61
C GLY A 10 -13.34 -12.63 -27.69
N GLN A 11 -12.70 -11.54 -28.12
CA GLN A 11 -12.52 -10.29 -27.37
C GLN A 11 -13.63 -9.26 -27.58
N TRP A 12 -14.73 -9.65 -28.19
CA TRP A 12 -15.85 -8.75 -28.50
C TRP A 12 -17.13 -9.18 -27.77
N LYS A 13 -17.95 -8.21 -27.39
CA LYS A 13 -19.31 -8.41 -26.86
C LYS A 13 -20.32 -7.56 -27.63
N GLN A 14 -21.58 -7.93 -27.51
CA GLN A 14 -22.66 -7.15 -28.12
C GLN A 14 -22.71 -5.74 -27.53
N ARG A 15 -22.86 -4.74 -28.40
CA ARG A 15 -23.07 -3.35 -27.98
C ARG A 15 -24.38 -3.25 -27.19
N PRO A 16 -24.47 -2.39 -26.15
CA PRO A 16 -25.74 -2.06 -25.53
C PRO A 16 -26.76 -1.62 -26.59
N GLY A 17 -27.97 -2.19 -26.58
CA GLY A 17 -28.95 -1.93 -27.64
C GLY A 17 -28.66 -2.67 -28.96
N PHE A 18 -28.02 -3.84 -28.91
CA PHE A 18 -27.70 -4.67 -30.08
C PHE A 18 -28.87 -4.75 -31.10
N ASN A 19 -30.08 -4.99 -30.62
CA ASN A 19 -31.27 -5.12 -31.47
C ASN A 19 -31.80 -3.78 -32.05
N THR A 20 -31.33 -2.64 -31.55
CA THR A 20 -31.80 -1.30 -31.95
C THR A 20 -30.86 -0.58 -32.92
N PHE A 21 -29.57 -0.91 -32.94
CA PHE A 21 -28.59 -0.29 -33.86
C PHE A 21 -28.70 -0.83 -35.29
N LYS A 22 -28.45 0.00 -36.31
CA LYS A 22 -28.39 -0.44 -37.71
C LYS A 22 -26.95 -0.75 -38.07
N GLY A 23 -26.63 -2.03 -38.16
CA GLY A 23 -25.33 -2.56 -38.56
C GLY A 23 -25.50 -3.94 -39.18
N THR A 24 -24.52 -4.37 -39.96
CA THR A 24 -24.50 -5.66 -40.66
C THR A 24 -23.22 -6.45 -40.40
N THR A 25 -22.21 -5.81 -39.80
CA THR A 25 -20.90 -6.39 -39.53
C THR A 25 -20.61 -6.48 -38.03
N GLU A 26 -19.69 -7.37 -37.65
CA GLU A 26 -19.22 -7.51 -36.27
C GLU A 26 -18.68 -6.18 -35.71
N GLN A 27 -17.97 -5.41 -36.52
CA GLN A 27 -17.37 -4.13 -36.12
C GLN A 27 -18.41 -3.04 -35.82
N GLU A 28 -19.58 -3.09 -36.47
CA GLU A 28 -20.68 -2.15 -36.22
C GLU A 28 -21.49 -2.53 -34.98
N CYS A 29 -21.64 -3.83 -34.75
CA CYS A 29 -22.59 -4.38 -33.78
C CYS A 29 -21.95 -4.80 -32.44
N CYS A 30 -20.63 -5.02 -32.44
CA CYS A 30 -19.88 -5.44 -31.28
C CYS A 30 -18.98 -4.32 -30.76
N VAL A 31 -18.61 -4.42 -29.49
CA VAL A 31 -17.62 -3.57 -28.82
C VAL A 31 -16.60 -4.46 -28.14
N PRO A 32 -15.35 -4.00 -27.98
CA PRO A 32 -14.34 -4.81 -27.30
C PRO A 32 -14.76 -5.05 -25.84
N LYS A 33 -14.42 -6.25 -25.33
CA LYS A 33 -14.61 -6.63 -23.94
C LYS A 33 -13.68 -5.84 -23.04
N THR A 34 -14.21 -5.37 -21.92
CA THR A 34 -13.43 -4.69 -20.89
C THR A 34 -12.85 -5.69 -19.89
N CYS A 35 -11.98 -5.22 -19.00
CA CYS A 35 -11.45 -6.02 -17.90
C CYS A 35 -12.56 -6.63 -17.04
N GLU A 36 -13.66 -5.90 -16.86
CA GLU A 36 -14.85 -6.41 -16.16
C GLU A 36 -15.55 -7.53 -16.94
N ASP A 37 -15.74 -7.39 -18.24
CA ASP A 37 -16.34 -8.44 -19.07
C ASP A 37 -15.49 -9.72 -19.12
N ASN A 38 -14.17 -9.55 -19.10
CA ASN A 38 -13.21 -10.65 -19.05
C ASN A 38 -13.00 -11.17 -17.61
N ALA A 39 -13.69 -10.62 -16.62
CA ALA A 39 -13.59 -10.99 -15.21
C ALA A 39 -12.14 -11.07 -14.70
N VAL A 40 -11.28 -10.13 -15.11
CA VAL A 40 -9.86 -10.13 -14.75
C VAL A 40 -9.66 -10.00 -13.23
N VAL A 41 -9.17 -11.06 -12.62
CA VAL A 41 -9.07 -11.13 -11.16
C VAL A 41 -7.83 -10.38 -10.66
N CYS A 42 -8.03 -9.25 -10.00
CA CYS A 42 -6.97 -8.52 -9.26
C CYS A 42 -6.89 -8.95 -7.78
N ASN A 43 -7.27 -10.19 -7.43
CA ASN A 43 -7.46 -10.64 -6.04
C ASN A 43 -6.16 -11.08 -5.33
N ASN A 44 -5.02 -10.57 -5.78
CA ASN A 44 -3.74 -10.75 -5.13
C ASN A 44 -3.51 -9.55 -4.17
N PRO A 45 -2.97 -9.75 -2.96
CA PRO A 45 -2.67 -8.65 -2.04
C PRO A 45 -1.90 -7.49 -2.70
N TYR A 46 -1.02 -7.77 -3.66
CA TYR A 46 -0.17 -6.79 -4.34
C TYR A 46 -0.80 -6.13 -5.56
N PHE A 47 -2.07 -6.40 -5.89
CA PHE A 47 -2.73 -5.79 -7.04
C PHE A 47 -4.07 -5.17 -6.65
N VAL A 48 -4.40 -4.07 -7.31
CA VAL A 48 -5.71 -3.40 -7.23
C VAL A 48 -6.25 -3.19 -8.62
N ARG A 49 -7.57 -3.07 -8.78
CA ARG A 49 -8.16 -2.68 -10.05
C ARG A 49 -7.70 -1.28 -10.45
N LYS A 50 -7.28 -1.11 -11.70
CA LYS A 50 -7.02 0.21 -12.28
C LYS A 50 -8.27 1.09 -12.18
N SER A 51 -8.07 2.40 -12.07
CA SER A 51 -9.17 3.36 -12.23
C SER A 51 -9.83 3.18 -13.60
N GLY A 52 -11.16 3.07 -13.65
CA GLY A 52 -11.88 2.75 -14.88
C GLY A 52 -11.85 1.27 -15.28
N TYR A 53 -11.65 0.34 -14.34
CA TYR A 53 -11.65 -1.11 -14.60
C TYR A 53 -12.82 -1.62 -15.48
N SER A 54 -14.01 -1.03 -15.35
CA SER A 54 -15.18 -1.39 -16.17
C SER A 54 -15.13 -0.89 -17.61
N THR A 55 -14.24 0.06 -17.93
CA THR A 55 -14.10 0.71 -19.24
C THR A 55 -12.79 0.37 -19.95
N ILE A 56 -11.78 -0.10 -19.24
CA ILE A 56 -10.49 -0.51 -19.82
C ILE A 56 -10.68 -1.79 -20.63
N VAL A 57 -10.25 -1.77 -21.90
CA VAL A 57 -10.16 -2.97 -22.73
C VAL A 57 -8.90 -3.75 -22.34
N GLY A 58 -9.10 -4.97 -21.86
CA GLY A 58 -7.98 -5.79 -21.39
C GLY A 58 -8.41 -7.19 -20.99
N THR A 59 -7.46 -8.12 -21.04
CA THR A 59 -7.63 -9.54 -20.68
C THR A 59 -6.64 -10.00 -19.63
N THR A 60 -5.61 -9.20 -19.37
CA THR A 60 -4.49 -9.58 -18.52
C THR A 60 -4.45 -8.72 -17.26
N VAL A 61 -3.89 -9.29 -16.20
CA VAL A 61 -3.70 -8.58 -14.92
C VAL A 61 -2.92 -7.28 -15.12
N SER A 62 -1.85 -7.28 -15.92
CA SER A 62 -1.05 -6.07 -16.19
C SER A 62 -1.81 -4.97 -16.93
N GLN A 63 -2.81 -5.33 -17.75
CA GLN A 63 -3.66 -4.35 -18.45
C GLN A 63 -4.74 -3.78 -17.54
N CYS A 64 -5.22 -4.56 -16.56
CA CYS A 64 -6.43 -4.28 -15.80
C CYS A 64 -6.19 -3.90 -14.34
N CYS A 65 -5.02 -4.22 -13.79
CA CYS A 65 -4.69 -4.04 -12.39
C CYS A 65 -3.41 -3.20 -12.25
N ASP A 66 -3.38 -2.35 -11.22
CA ASP A 66 -2.18 -1.66 -10.76
C ASP A 66 -1.51 -2.47 -9.66
N GLN A 67 -0.18 -2.38 -9.59
CA GLN A 67 0.58 -2.92 -8.47
C GLN A 67 0.39 -2.01 -7.25
N LYS A 68 0.31 -2.62 -6.07
CA LYS A 68 0.27 -1.89 -4.81
C LYS A 68 1.68 -1.62 -4.33
N PHE A 69 2.05 -0.36 -4.28
CA PHE A 69 3.26 0.10 -3.61
C PHE A 69 2.92 0.69 -2.25
N CYS A 70 3.83 0.56 -1.30
CA CYS A 70 3.65 1.07 0.06
C CYS A 70 3.09 2.51 0.15
N PRO A 71 3.56 3.53 -0.62
CA PRO A 71 3.01 4.89 -0.58
C PRO A 71 1.50 4.99 -0.86
N ASP A 72 0.98 4.09 -1.68
CA ASP A 72 -0.40 4.19 -2.16
C ASP A 72 -1.41 3.53 -1.20
N PHE A 73 -0.93 2.67 -0.28
CA PHE A 73 -1.81 1.77 0.49
C PHE A 73 -1.51 1.70 1.99
N VAL A 74 -0.34 2.15 2.44
CA VAL A 74 0.06 2.01 3.84
C VAL A 74 0.42 3.36 4.43
N THR A 75 -0.05 3.60 5.65
CA THR A 75 0.47 4.66 6.52
C THR A 75 0.99 3.97 7.77
N CYS A 76 2.30 4.07 8.02
CA CYS A 76 2.90 3.46 9.19
C CYS A 76 2.38 4.13 10.47
N GLU A 77 2.01 3.33 11.47
CA GLU A 77 1.69 3.86 12.80
C GLU A 77 2.85 4.68 13.38
N PRO A 78 2.59 5.59 14.36
CA PRO A 78 3.62 6.46 14.92
C PRO A 78 4.87 5.76 15.46
N ARG A 79 4.74 4.49 15.89
CA ARG A 79 5.84 3.65 16.41
C ARG A 79 6.72 3.02 15.33
N TYR A 80 6.36 3.21 14.07
CA TYR A 80 7.09 2.69 12.93
C TYR A 80 7.54 3.84 12.03
N LYS A 81 8.53 3.54 11.19
CA LYS A 81 9.02 4.40 10.13
C LYS A 81 8.88 3.68 8.79
N ASN A 82 8.81 4.44 7.72
CA ASN A 82 8.83 3.87 6.39
C ASN A 82 10.14 3.11 6.18
N LYS A 83 10.07 1.93 5.58
CA LYS A 83 11.27 1.20 5.16
C LYS A 83 12.09 2.00 4.16
N GLN A 84 13.39 1.74 4.14
CA GLN A 84 14.28 2.32 3.14
C GLN A 84 13.82 1.92 1.73
N GLY A 85 13.63 2.92 0.86
CA GLY A 85 13.12 2.69 -0.50
C GLY A 85 11.61 2.55 -0.60
N TRP A 86 10.86 2.97 0.44
CA TRP A 86 9.39 3.04 0.52
C TRP A 86 8.63 3.15 -0.81
N GLU A 87 9.01 4.08 -1.68
CA GLU A 87 8.34 4.35 -2.95
C GLU A 87 8.42 3.19 -3.96
N ALA A 88 9.43 2.34 -3.85
CA ALA A 88 9.67 1.21 -4.75
C ALA A 88 9.28 -0.14 -4.12
N ILE A 89 8.84 -0.16 -2.85
CA ILE A 89 8.46 -1.41 -2.17
C ILE A 89 7.04 -1.79 -2.59
N MET A 90 6.94 -2.94 -3.26
CA MET A 90 5.65 -3.59 -3.48
C MET A 90 5.18 -4.18 -2.16
N GLY A 91 4.01 -3.75 -1.71
CA GLY A 91 3.49 -4.09 -0.39
C GLY A 91 2.21 -3.34 -0.09
N ASN A 92 1.41 -3.90 0.79
CA ASN A 92 0.14 -3.29 1.18
C ASN A 92 -0.19 -3.52 2.66
N THR A 93 0.78 -3.98 3.44
CA THR A 93 0.66 -4.20 4.87
C THR A 93 1.76 -3.46 5.62
N GLU A 94 1.51 -3.14 6.89
CA GLU A 94 2.48 -2.43 7.72
C GLU A 94 3.79 -3.21 7.87
N SER A 95 3.71 -4.53 8.07
CA SER A 95 4.91 -5.38 8.22
C SER A 95 5.77 -5.45 6.96
N GLU A 96 5.17 -5.31 5.77
CA GLU A 96 5.90 -5.26 4.51
C GLU A 96 6.56 -3.91 4.28
N CYS A 97 5.90 -2.83 4.71
CA CYS A 97 6.24 -1.46 4.32
C CYS A 97 6.94 -0.63 5.40
N CYS A 98 6.85 -1.03 6.66
CA CYS A 98 7.30 -0.26 7.81
C CYS A 98 8.29 -1.04 8.66
N ASP A 99 9.28 -0.33 9.20
CA ASP A 99 10.22 -0.83 10.20
C ASP A 99 9.87 -0.23 11.57
N PRO A 100 10.06 -0.96 12.67
CA PRO A 100 9.90 -0.38 14.00
C PRO A 100 10.91 0.77 14.18
N LYS A 101 10.48 1.85 14.81
CA LYS A 101 11.39 2.92 15.20
C LYS A 101 12.29 2.44 16.32
N LEU A 102 13.58 2.67 16.14
CA LEU A 102 14.57 2.52 17.19
C LEU A 102 14.65 3.85 17.95
N CYS A 103 15.14 3.81 19.19
CA CYS A 103 15.35 5.02 19.98
C CYS A 103 16.05 6.18 19.24
N PRO A 104 17.10 5.97 18.43
CA PRO A 104 17.69 7.06 17.65
C PRO A 104 16.76 7.68 16.61
N ASP A 105 15.80 6.92 16.07
CA ASP A 105 14.83 7.44 15.11
C ASP A 105 13.83 8.41 15.76
N THR A 106 13.58 8.23 17.06
CA THR A 106 12.60 9.02 17.81
C THR A 106 13.24 10.17 18.59
N LEU A 107 14.35 9.89 19.28
CA LEU A 107 15.00 10.83 20.21
C LEU A 107 16.24 11.50 19.60
N GLY A 108 16.67 11.09 18.41
CA GLY A 108 17.87 11.62 17.76
C GLY A 108 19.16 10.96 18.25
N PRO A 109 20.32 11.60 18.02
CA PRO A 109 21.63 11.03 18.33
C PRO A 109 21.76 10.66 19.81
N ARG A 110 22.38 9.50 20.07
CA ARG A 110 22.55 8.91 21.40
C ARG A 110 23.08 9.92 22.42
N GLU A 111 24.05 10.74 22.01
CA GLU A 111 24.76 11.69 22.87
C GLU A 111 23.85 12.78 23.43
N THR A 112 22.77 13.11 22.72
CA THR A 112 21.85 14.20 23.07
C THR A 112 20.44 13.72 23.41
N ALA A 113 20.11 12.46 23.11
CA ALA A 113 18.76 11.92 23.16
C ALA A 113 18.08 12.00 24.54
N CYS A 114 18.84 11.85 25.63
CA CYS A 114 18.29 11.74 26.98
C CYS A 114 18.34 13.03 27.79
N GLY A 115 19.06 14.07 27.32
CA GLY A 115 19.14 15.39 27.96
C GLY A 115 19.24 15.34 29.49
N ASP A 116 18.30 16.01 30.16
CA ASP A 116 18.27 16.07 31.62
C ASP A 116 17.68 14.83 32.29
N TYR A 117 16.93 14.00 31.56
CA TYR A 117 16.27 12.81 32.08
C TYR A 117 17.28 11.78 32.62
N GLY A 118 18.38 11.55 31.91
CA GLY A 118 19.40 10.60 32.31
C GLY A 118 20.33 10.16 31.20
N GLU A 119 20.81 8.92 31.29
CA GLU A 119 21.78 8.36 30.35
C GLU A 119 21.09 7.44 29.34
N PRO A 120 21.56 7.40 28.07
CA PRO A 120 21.03 6.45 27.09
C PRO A 120 21.21 5.01 27.55
N ASN A 121 20.19 4.18 27.36
CA ASN A 121 20.29 2.76 27.63
C ASN A 121 21.51 2.16 26.91
N PRO A 122 22.26 1.20 27.49
CA PRO A 122 23.38 0.55 26.80
C PRO A 122 23.04 0.09 25.37
N ASN A 123 21.83 -0.42 25.15
CA ASN A 123 21.35 -0.88 23.85
C ASN A 123 20.54 0.16 23.05
N PHE A 124 20.66 1.46 23.35
CA PHE A 124 19.87 2.55 22.74
C PHE A 124 19.65 2.38 21.22
N ASP A 125 20.72 2.12 20.47
CA ASP A 125 20.67 2.04 19.01
C ASP A 125 19.87 0.85 18.46
N ASN A 126 19.54 -0.13 19.32
CA ASN A 126 18.83 -1.35 18.96
C ASN A 126 17.52 -1.53 19.73
N ILE A 127 17.13 -0.58 20.59
CA ILE A 127 15.87 -0.66 21.33
C ILE A 127 14.75 -0.13 20.45
N VAL A 128 13.73 -0.96 20.24
CA VAL A 128 12.44 -0.51 19.73
C VAL A 128 11.79 0.32 20.83
N GLY A 129 11.71 1.62 20.60
CA GLY A 129 11.30 2.58 21.63
C GLY A 129 10.98 3.94 21.04
N ASN A 130 10.00 4.59 21.64
CA ASN A 130 9.41 5.83 21.17
C ASN A 130 9.34 6.89 22.27
N THR A 131 9.63 6.52 23.52
CA THR A 131 9.62 7.45 24.65
C THR A 131 10.98 7.52 25.33
N ILE A 132 11.20 8.60 26.06
CA ILE A 132 12.43 8.80 26.80
C ILE A 132 12.59 7.76 27.92
N GLU A 133 11.49 7.28 28.51
CA GLU A 133 11.49 6.23 29.53
C GLU A 133 11.82 4.84 28.98
N GLU A 134 11.46 4.55 27.72
CA GLU A 134 11.80 3.30 27.05
C GLU A 134 13.30 3.26 26.65
N CYS A 135 13.85 4.42 26.32
CA CYS A 135 15.16 4.55 25.69
C CYS A 135 16.29 5.00 26.62
N CYS A 136 15.95 5.65 27.75
CA CYS A 136 16.91 6.23 28.68
C CYS A 136 16.77 5.63 30.08
N VAL A 137 17.87 5.59 30.81
CA VAL A 137 17.92 5.23 32.23
C VAL A 137 17.83 6.53 33.02
N PRO A 138 16.82 6.71 33.90
CA PRO A 138 16.66 7.95 34.65
C PRO A 138 17.85 8.19 35.58
N LYS A 139 18.21 9.46 35.81
CA LYS A 139 19.13 9.82 36.88
C LYS A 139 18.52 9.35 38.19
N VAL A 140 19.17 8.39 38.85
CA VAL A 140 18.80 8.04 40.22
C VAL A 140 19.02 9.29 41.06
N GLU A 141 17.95 9.94 41.52
CA GLU A 141 18.07 10.91 42.60
C GLU A 141 18.69 10.16 43.78
N GLN A 142 19.94 10.49 44.10
CA GLN A 142 20.53 10.11 45.37
C GLN A 142 19.64 10.73 46.45
N LYS A 143 18.74 9.92 47.03
CA LYS A 143 18.11 10.24 48.31
C LYS A 143 19.24 10.40 49.31
N PHE A 144 19.66 11.64 49.55
CA PHE A 144 20.53 11.96 50.67
C PHE A 144 19.83 11.44 51.94
N PRO A 145 20.47 10.56 52.73
CA PRO A 145 19.93 10.22 54.04
C PRO A 145 19.86 11.53 54.85
N PHE A 146 18.67 11.87 55.32
CA PHE A 146 18.46 13.02 56.20
C PHE A 146 19.45 12.95 57.37
N PRO A 147 20.20 14.01 57.68
CA PRO A 147 20.98 14.04 58.91
C PRO A 147 20.00 14.09 60.09
N TYR A 148 20.09 13.09 60.97
CA TYR A 148 19.44 13.07 62.28
C TYR A 148 20.02 14.13 63.21
#